data_AF-A0A4Y2KPG0-F1
#
_entry.id   AF-A0A4Y2KPG0-F1
#
_cell.length_a   1.000
_cell.length_b   1.000
_cell.length_c   1.000
_cell.angle_alpha   90.00
_cell.angle_beta   90.00
_cell.angle_gamma   90.00
#
_symmetry.space_group_name_H-M   'P 1'
#
loop_
_entity.id
_entity.type
_entity.pdbx_description
1 polymer ?
#
loop_
_entity_poly.entity_id
_entity_poly.type
_entity_poly.pdbx_seq_one_letter_code
_entity_poly.pdbx_strand_id
1 'polypeptide(L)'
;MLAHGSSAWFLNPTYKMKRKFSSIQRTLRLHISGAYRTTPTAELQTILGIPPLNMQLQFEARFTSIYRLRISLPPIIADIQPKDLEMKATGWSIHPSENLKPNQISLEDGEANIARKDIINIFTDGTELELPSAS
;
A
#
# COMPACT_ATOMS: atom_id res chain seq x y z
N MET A 1 39.57 4.93 18.50
CA MET A 1 40.24 5.53 19.68
C MET A 1 39.49 6.76 20.24
N LEU A 2 38.15 6.82 20.14
CA LEU A 2 37.30 7.91 20.68
C LEU A 2 36.46 7.50 21.90
N ALA A 3 36.30 6.19 22.15
CA ALA A 3 35.46 5.67 23.22
C ALA A 3 36.06 5.85 24.64
N HIS A 4 37.39 5.78 24.78
CA HIS A 4 38.04 5.86 26.10
C HIS A 4 38.12 7.29 26.68
N GLY A 5 38.09 8.33 25.84
CA GLY A 5 38.11 9.73 26.30
C GLY A 5 36.76 10.21 26.84
N SER A 6 35.65 9.67 26.33
CA SER A 6 34.29 10.01 26.77
C SER A 6 34.06 9.65 28.23
N SER A 7 34.54 8.47 28.67
CA SER A 7 34.37 7.98 30.04
C SER A 7 35.03 8.90 31.07
N ALA A 8 36.24 9.40 30.81
CA ALA A 8 36.97 10.28 31.74
C ALA A 8 36.30 11.67 31.88
N TRP A 9 35.66 12.18 30.82
CA TRP A 9 35.00 13.50 30.82
C TRP A 9 33.56 13.45 31.36
N PHE A 10 32.91 12.29 31.33
CA PHE A 10 31.50 12.12 31.72
C PHE A 10 31.30 11.67 33.17
N LEU A 11 32.36 11.23 33.87
CA LEU A 11 32.25 10.76 35.25
C LEU A 11 31.92 11.87 36.26
N ASN A 12 32.31 13.13 35.99
CA ASN A 12 31.97 14.29 36.84
C ASN A 12 31.84 15.58 36.00
N PRO A 13 30.74 15.77 35.26
CA PRO A 13 30.57 16.95 34.42
C PRO A 13 30.34 18.20 35.28
N THR A 14 31.23 19.19 35.12
CA THR A 14 31.10 20.49 35.79
C THR A 14 29.78 21.17 35.39
N TYR A 15 29.24 22.04 36.25
CA TYR A 15 27.98 22.77 35.99
C TYR A 15 27.96 23.46 34.60
N LYS A 16 29.08 24.06 34.19
CA LYS A 16 29.24 24.71 32.88
C LYS A 16 29.08 23.73 31.71
N MET A 17 29.54 22.49 31.85
CA MET A 17 29.41 21.44 30.84
C MET A 17 27.97 20.95 30.73
N LYS A 18 27.31 20.68 31.87
CA LYS A 18 25.89 20.29 31.90
C LYS A 18 25.01 21.33 31.20
N ARG A 19 25.20 22.62 31.51
CA ARG A 19 24.46 23.72 30.87
C ARG A 19 24.69 23.78 29.36
N LYS A 20 25.94 23.59 28.90
CA LYS A 20 26.24 23.54 27.45
C LYS A 20 25.55 22.36 26.77
N PHE A 21 25.58 21.18 27.39
CA PHE A 21 24.95 19.98 26.85
C PHE A 21 23.43 20.13 26.76
N SER A 22 22.79 20.65 27.82
CA SER A 22 21.37 20.97 27.82
C SER A 22 21.00 22.00 26.75
N SER A 23 21.88 22.98 26.48
CA SER A 23 21.68 23.95 25.39
C SER A 23 21.71 23.26 24.02
N ILE A 24 22.71 22.42 23.76
CA ILE A 24 22.84 21.66 22.51
C ILE A 24 21.64 20.73 22.31
N GLN A 25 21.28 19.97 23.35
CA GLN A 25 20.14 19.06 23.33
C GLN A 25 18.82 19.81 23.09
N ARG A 26 18.62 20.97 23.73
CA ARG A 26 17.43 21.81 23.53
C ARG A 26 17.34 22.30 22.09
N THR A 27 18.44 22.80 21.53
CA THR A 27 18.50 23.28 20.14
C THR A 27 18.17 22.16 19.15
N LEU A 28 18.76 20.98 19.32
CA LEU A 28 18.45 19.81 18.47
C LEU A 28 16.97 19.42 18.57
N ARG A 29 16.43 19.31 19.80
CA ARG A 29 15.01 18.98 20.03
C ARG A 29 14.07 20.00 19.39
N LEU A 30 14.39 21.29 19.48
CA LEU A 30 13.59 22.36 18.87
C LEU A 30 13.62 22.30 17.35
N HIS A 31 14.78 22.06 16.73
CA HIS A 31 14.86 21.89 15.27
C HIS A 31 14.06 20.69 14.79
N ILE A 32 14.14 19.56 15.48
CA ILE A 32 13.35 18.36 15.16
C ILE A 32 11.85 18.67 15.30
N SER A 33 11.43 19.29 16.40
CA SER A 33 10.02 19.64 16.63
C SER A 33 9.51 20.68 15.63
N GLY A 34 10.37 21.61 15.20
CA GLY A 34 10.09 22.59 14.16
C GLY A 34 9.91 21.92 12.80
N ALA A 35 10.85 21.06 12.41
CA ALA A 35 10.79 20.28 11.17
C ALA A 35 9.53 19.40 11.10
N TYR A 36 9.22 18.68 12.18
CA TYR A 36 7.97 17.91 12.26
C TYR A 36 6.71 18.76 12.33
N ARG A 37 6.79 20.06 12.64
CA ARG A 37 5.64 20.98 12.54
C ARG A 37 5.46 21.56 11.14
N THR A 38 6.56 21.85 10.45
CA THR A 38 6.53 22.44 9.10
C THR A 38 6.38 21.41 8.00
N THR A 39 6.80 20.17 8.24
CA THR A 39 6.89 19.11 7.24
C THR A 39 6.17 17.79 7.60
N PRO A 40 5.09 17.72 8.42
CA PRO A 40 4.45 16.43 8.68
C PRO A 40 3.45 16.08 7.58
N THR A 41 2.52 16.97 7.22
CA THR A 41 1.32 16.54 6.51
C THR A 41 1.60 16.15 5.07
N ALA A 42 2.39 16.95 4.33
CA ALA A 42 2.70 16.67 2.93
C ALA A 42 3.68 15.49 2.77
N GLU A 43 4.71 15.39 3.61
CA GLU A 43 5.62 14.23 3.60
C GLU A 43 4.92 12.95 4.05
N LEU A 44 4.10 12.98 5.11
CA LEU A 44 3.34 11.81 5.54
C LEU A 44 2.31 11.38 4.49
N GLN A 45 1.66 12.32 3.81
CA GLN A 45 0.79 12.03 2.66
C GLN A 45 1.57 11.32 1.55
N THR A 46 2.79 11.78 1.24
CA THR A 46 3.66 11.18 0.22
C THR A 46 4.12 9.77 0.61
N ILE A 47 4.51 9.57 1.88
CA ILE A 47 4.92 8.26 2.41
C ILE A 47 3.74 7.27 2.41
N LEU A 48 2.53 7.74 2.74
CA LEU A 48 1.31 6.92 2.75
C LEU A 48 0.69 6.75 1.35
N GLY A 49 1.26 7.36 0.31
CA GLY A 49 0.70 7.35 -1.05
C GLY A 49 -0.64 8.07 -1.17
N ILE A 50 -0.99 8.93 -0.20
CA ILE A 50 -2.25 9.67 -0.18
C ILE A 50 -2.06 10.94 -1.02
N PRO A 51 -2.80 11.13 -2.13
CA PRO A 51 -2.67 12.33 -2.93
C PRO A 51 -3.14 13.56 -2.12
N PRO A 52 -2.45 14.71 -2.24
CA PRO A 52 -2.84 15.95 -1.56
C PRO A 52 -4.30 16.36 -1.84
N LEU A 53 -4.95 16.96 -0.85
CA LEU A 53 -6.38 17.33 -0.92
C LEU A 53 -6.71 18.24 -2.11
N ASN A 54 -5.82 19.18 -2.45
CA ASN A 54 -6.00 20.06 -3.60
C ASN A 54 -6.00 19.28 -4.93
N MET A 55 -5.15 18.26 -5.07
CA MET A 55 -5.14 17.38 -6.24
C MET A 55 -6.40 16.52 -6.30
N GLN A 56 -6.87 15.99 -5.16
CA GLN A 56 -8.10 15.21 -5.10
C GLN A 56 -9.32 16.05 -5.51
N LEU A 57 -9.47 17.26 -4.98
CA LEU A 57 -10.57 18.17 -5.34
C LEU A 57 -10.52 18.57 -6.81
N GLN A 58 -9.33 18.82 -7.35
CA GLN A 58 -9.14 19.11 -8.78
C GLN A 58 -9.54 17.91 -9.65
N PHE A 59 -9.15 16.70 -9.24
CA PHE A 59 -9.53 15.47 -9.93
C PHE A 59 -11.06 15.28 -9.90
N GLU A 60 -11.68 15.40 -8.73
CA GLU A 60 -13.13 15.21 -8.55
C GLU A 60 -13.95 16.23 -9.35
N ALA A 61 -13.51 17.50 -9.35
CA ALA A 61 -14.14 18.57 -10.11
C ALA A 61 -14.06 18.30 -11.62
N ARG A 62 -12.89 17.85 -12.12
CA ARG A 62 -12.69 17.51 -13.53
C ARG A 62 -13.46 16.25 -13.92
N PHE A 63 -13.47 15.25 -13.05
CA PHE A 63 -14.23 14.03 -13.25
C PHE A 63 -15.73 14.35 -13.36
N THR A 64 -16.25 15.14 -12.42
CA THR A 64 -17.64 15.59 -12.46
C THR A 64 -17.94 16.44 -13.68
N SER A 65 -17.06 17.38 -14.04
CA SER A 65 -17.30 18.26 -15.18
C SER A 65 -17.38 17.49 -16.50
N ILE A 66 -16.50 16.51 -16.71
CA ILE A 66 -16.45 15.76 -17.96
C ILE A 66 -17.52 14.67 -17.98
N TYR A 67 -17.58 13.79 -16.97
CA TYR A 67 -18.44 12.61 -17.00
C TYR A 67 -19.90 12.91 -16.63
N ARG A 68 -20.16 13.87 -15.73
CA ARG A 68 -21.53 14.21 -15.30
C ARG A 68 -22.11 15.40 -16.04
N LEU A 69 -21.33 16.47 -16.21
CA LEU A 69 -21.82 17.72 -16.81
C LEU A 69 -21.54 17.84 -18.30
N ARG A 70 -20.70 16.96 -18.88
CA ARG A 70 -20.30 16.99 -20.30
C ARG A 70 -19.71 18.35 -20.72
N ILE A 71 -18.92 18.96 -19.84
CA ILE A 71 -18.20 20.21 -20.10
C ILE A 71 -16.77 19.89 -20.54
N SER A 72 -16.33 20.49 -21.64
CA SER A 72 -14.94 20.37 -22.12
C SER A 72 -13.96 20.98 -21.14
N LEU A 73 -12.81 20.35 -20.94
CA LEU A 73 -11.73 20.93 -20.17
C LEU A 73 -11.02 22.05 -20.96
N PRO A 74 -10.33 22.99 -20.28
CA PRO A 74 -9.52 23.99 -20.94
C PRO A 74 -8.40 23.36 -21.80
N PRO A 75 -8.07 23.94 -22.96
CA PRO A 75 -7.16 23.35 -23.96
C PRO A 75 -5.69 23.17 -23.52
N ILE A 76 -5.33 23.58 -22.31
CA ILE A 76 -3.96 23.47 -21.77
C ILE A 76 -3.59 22.00 -21.45
N ILE A 77 -4.59 21.14 -21.18
CA ILE A 77 -4.35 19.80 -20.61
C ILE A 77 -4.59 18.67 -21.63
N ALA A 78 -5.57 18.81 -22.51
CA ALA A 78 -5.77 18.03 -23.75
C ALA A 78 -7.04 18.53 -24.46
N ASP A 79 -7.11 18.42 -25.80
CA ASP A 79 -8.36 18.65 -26.57
C ASP A 79 -9.27 17.42 -26.50
N ILE A 80 -9.66 17.05 -25.28
CA ILE A 80 -10.60 15.94 -25.06
C ILE A 80 -12.00 16.52 -25.08
N GLN A 81 -12.79 16.20 -26.11
CA GLN A 81 -14.18 16.60 -26.16
C GLN A 81 -15.03 15.60 -25.37
N PRO A 82 -16.12 16.04 -24.71
CA PRO A 82 -17.02 15.17 -23.94
C PRO A 82 -17.63 14.00 -24.74
N LYS A 83 -17.63 14.10 -26.08
CA LYS A 83 -18.09 13.09 -27.04
C LYS A 83 -17.07 11.98 -27.31
N ASP A 84 -15.78 12.23 -27.05
CA ASP A 84 -14.72 11.24 -27.26
C ASP A 84 -14.62 10.28 -26.06
N LEU A 85 -15.39 10.54 -25.00
CA LEU A 85 -15.34 9.79 -23.75
C LEU A 85 -16.51 8.81 -23.63
N GLU A 86 -16.19 7.54 -23.76
CA GLU A 86 -17.11 6.44 -23.50
C GLU A 86 -17.56 6.46 -22.02
N MET A 87 -18.86 6.40 -21.80
CA MET A 87 -19.41 6.34 -20.45
C MET A 87 -19.26 4.91 -19.95
N LYS A 88 -18.65 4.71 -18.78
CA LYS A 88 -18.67 3.38 -18.14
C LYS A 88 -20.14 2.93 -18.04
N ALA A 89 -20.46 1.76 -18.56
CA ALA A 89 -21.76 1.16 -18.33
C ALA A 89 -21.85 0.82 -16.84
N THR A 90 -22.77 1.45 -16.11
CA THR A 90 -23.08 1.06 -14.74
C THR A 90 -23.88 -0.25 -14.81
N GLY A 91 -23.18 -1.38 -14.95
CA GLY A 91 -23.87 -2.66 -15.09
C GLY A 91 -23.03 -3.83 -15.57
N TRP A 92 -22.10 -4.29 -14.72
CA TRP A 92 -21.87 -5.73 -14.59
C TRP A 92 -22.19 -6.12 -13.16
N SER A 93 -23.48 -6.12 -12.85
CA SER A 93 -24.02 -6.69 -11.62
C SER A 93 -24.31 -8.19 -11.76
N ILE A 94 -24.14 -8.76 -12.95
CA ILE A 94 -24.41 -10.18 -13.20
C ILE A 94 -23.09 -10.92 -13.00
N HIS A 95 -22.99 -11.61 -11.87
CA HIS A 95 -21.85 -12.46 -11.58
C HIS A 95 -21.79 -13.59 -12.63
N PRO A 96 -20.61 -13.94 -13.19
CA PRO A 96 -20.50 -14.97 -14.22
C PRO A 96 -21.14 -16.33 -13.85
N SER A 97 -21.26 -16.63 -12.55
CA SER A 97 -21.91 -17.85 -12.06
C SER A 97 -23.43 -17.91 -12.30
N GLU A 98 -24.10 -16.77 -12.53
CA GLU A 98 -25.55 -16.74 -12.77
C GLU A 98 -25.92 -17.20 -14.20
N ASN A 99 -24.94 -17.32 -15.09
CA ASN A 99 -25.11 -17.76 -16.48
C ASN A 99 -24.65 -19.20 -16.75
N LEU A 100 -24.37 -19.99 -15.71
CA LEU A 100 -23.95 -21.39 -15.89
C LEU A 100 -25.11 -22.20 -16.46
N LYS A 101 -24.93 -22.74 -17.68
CA LYS A 101 -25.88 -23.70 -18.24
C LYS A 101 -25.77 -25.01 -17.46
N PRO A 102 -26.89 -25.66 -17.06
CA PRO A 102 -26.87 -26.91 -16.28
C PRO A 102 -26.03 -28.02 -16.92
N ASN A 103 -25.87 -27.98 -18.24
CA ASN A 103 -25.23 -29.04 -19.02
C ASN A 103 -23.71 -28.85 -19.20
N GLN A 104 -23.08 -27.86 -18.55
CA GLN A 104 -21.63 -27.62 -18.68
C GLN A 104 -20.76 -28.49 -17.76
N ILE A 105 -21.35 -29.14 -16.75
CA ILE A 105 -20.63 -30.06 -15.87
C ILE A 105 -21.27 -31.46 -15.94
N SER A 106 -21.01 -32.20 -17.01
CA SER A 106 -21.18 -33.65 -16.96
C SER A 106 -19.98 -34.23 -16.23
N LEU A 107 -20.15 -34.58 -14.95
CA LEU A 107 -19.26 -35.55 -14.33
C LEU A 107 -19.69 -36.91 -14.87
N GLU A 108 -18.88 -37.51 -15.74
CA GLU A 108 -19.02 -38.92 -16.07
C GLU A 108 -18.88 -39.72 -14.79
N ASP A 109 -19.98 -40.30 -14.33
CA ASP A 109 -20.03 -41.17 -13.17
C ASP A 109 -19.30 -42.45 -13.56
N GLY A 110 -17.98 -42.42 -13.38
CA GLY A 110 -17.08 -43.53 -13.60
C GLY A 110 -17.36 -44.59 -12.55
N GLU A 111 -18.39 -45.40 -12.79
CA GLU A 111 -18.65 -46.65 -12.09
C GLU A 111 -17.55 -47.66 -12.42
N ALA A 112 -16.36 -47.44 -11.87
CA ALA A 112 -15.34 -48.46 -11.73
C ALA A 112 -14.34 -48.05 -10.65
N ASN A 113 -14.35 -48.84 -9.57
CA ASN A 113 -13.28 -48.99 -8.59
C ASN A 113 -13.41 -48.21 -7.28
N ILE A 114 -14.52 -48.47 -6.57
CA ILE A 114 -14.50 -48.58 -5.12
C ILE A 114 -13.58 -49.76 -4.74
N ALA A 115 -12.29 -49.50 -4.47
CA ALA A 115 -11.48 -50.32 -3.55
C ALA A 115 -10.09 -49.67 -3.32
N ARG A 116 -9.78 -49.41 -2.03
CA ARG A 116 -8.51 -48.89 -1.45
C ARG A 116 -8.36 -47.38 -1.62
N LYS A 117 -8.91 -46.55 -0.73
CA LYS A 117 -8.52 -46.35 0.70
C LYS A 117 -7.03 -45.99 0.81
N ASP A 118 -6.83 -44.72 1.14
CA ASP A 118 -5.62 -44.07 1.65
C ASP A 118 -4.46 -43.92 0.65
N ILE A 119 -4.54 -42.90 -0.22
CA ILE A 119 -3.47 -41.95 -0.56
C ILE A 119 -4.13 -40.86 -1.43
N ILE A 120 -4.44 -39.72 -0.83
CA ILE A 120 -4.83 -38.51 -1.57
C ILE A 120 -3.51 -37.86 -1.99
N ASN A 121 -3.13 -38.04 -3.26
CA ASN A 121 -1.96 -37.34 -3.81
C ASN A 121 -2.33 -35.88 -4.09
N ILE A 122 -1.94 -35.00 -3.18
CA ILE A 122 -1.99 -33.54 -3.34
C ILE A 122 -0.68 -33.13 -3.99
N PHE A 123 -0.73 -32.71 -5.25
CA PHE A 123 0.43 -32.17 -5.96
C PHE A 123 0.43 -30.64 -5.83
N THR A 124 1.22 -30.14 -4.88
CA THR A 124 1.58 -28.72 -4.78
C THR A 124 2.81 -28.47 -5.65
N ASP A 125 2.81 -27.35 -6.37
CA ASP A 125 3.94 -26.97 -7.23
C ASP A 125 5.27 -26.95 -6.45
N GLY A 126 6.32 -27.36 -7.14
CA GLY A 126 7.45 -28.08 -6.57
C GLY A 126 8.18 -27.41 -5.40
N THR A 127 8.21 -28.14 -4.28
CA THR A 127 9.40 -28.24 -3.41
C THR A 127 9.37 -29.60 -2.71
N GLU A 128 10.33 -30.46 -3.06
CA GLU A 128 10.57 -31.74 -2.37
C GLU A 128 11.30 -31.45 -1.05
N LEU A 129 10.67 -31.79 0.08
CA LEU A 129 11.30 -31.76 1.40
C LEU A 129 11.18 -33.16 2.01
N GLU A 130 12.24 -33.95 1.88
CA GLU A 130 12.44 -35.17 2.65
C GLU A 130 12.70 -34.81 4.12
N LEU A 131 11.80 -35.23 5.02
CA LEU A 131 12.07 -35.25 6.46
C LEU A 131 12.41 -36.68 6.88
N PRO A 132 13.59 -36.94 7.49
CA PRO A 132 13.93 -38.25 8.00
C PRO A 132 13.11 -38.59 9.25
N SER A 133 12.62 -39.82 9.28
CA SER A 133 11.93 -40.45 10.41
C SER A 133 12.84 -40.53 11.64
N ALA A 134 12.27 -40.17 12.80
CA ALA A 134 12.90 -40.26 14.11
C ALA A 134 13.42 -41.67 14.42
N SER A 135 14.57 -41.73 15.11
CA SER A 135 15.06 -42.89 15.85
C SER A 135 15.52 -42.41 17.22
#